data_AF-A0A6A7FZ04-F1
#
_entry.id   AF-A0A6A7FZ04-F1
#
_cell.length_a   1.000
_cell.length_b   1.000
_cell.length_c   1.000
_cell.angle_alpha   90.00
_cell.angle_beta   90.00
_cell.angle_gamma   90.00
#
_symmetry.space_group_name_H-M   'P 1'
#
loop_
_entity.id
_entity.type
_entity.pdbx_description
1 polymer ?
#
loop_
_entity_poly.entity_id
_entity_poly.type
_entity_poly.pdbx_seq_one_letter_code
_entity_poly.pdbx_strand_id
1 'polypeptide(L)'
;MKRASYEGNSTSKKANTTNEEHQFLSSLRCHVLPAHFGKGRHGIFKKQIEKYGGHISETLNPEVSHVIVEETVDINKVAKLVNKEVLKNSVIVKCTWISSCIKEKRIVDCKDLILNNASKEISPSVSSHSNLFVSDGTKDGINSNNMSHAGSHVTKLGNEPPSASNTDNLGPGGRARTTNDNYNDIHVTDLKSSDAVASLNTPTFAAGDDKDSDHSTTQQLPQLGKLQSMFACGHASGASKLASPNSHITAELQKLLQVYQSKNDTWRITGYQRAIAAIQAHPHPITNYQSARKIRGVGEKLAAKVAEIACSGRLRKVEEICGSEETTTITLFMGVWGAGPHTSANWYMQGFRTLEDLRAKATLTRHQKVGLQLYDDLNSRIPRAEASQIHQFVQQCCGEIRTGLLTEVCGSYRRGRDTCGDVDVLVTHPDGHSHEGVFRKLLANMKNKGFLTDDLVTQEDNGSQQKYLGVCKLPGPDTKHRRLDIIVVPYSEFAPAMLYFTGSAHFNRSMRLLATKLGMSLSEHGLRANVVRKGNEKLTAGCLLETLTEESIFRHLSLPYQQPVDRDH
;
A
#
# COMPACT_ATOMS: atom_id res chain seq x y z
N MET A 1 74.26 27.44 -46.27
CA MET A 1 75.00 26.22 -45.90
C MET A 1 74.76 25.94 -44.41
N LYS A 2 74.18 24.76 -44.09
CA LYS A 2 74.02 24.09 -42.77
C LYS A 2 73.26 24.84 -41.66
N ARG A 3 72.03 24.42 -41.30
CA ARG A 3 71.58 23.26 -40.47
C ARG A 3 71.86 23.41 -38.98
N ALA A 4 70.78 23.54 -38.20
CA ALA A 4 70.52 22.66 -37.05
C ALA A 4 69.00 22.65 -36.77
N SER A 5 68.38 21.52 -37.11
CA SER A 5 67.00 21.12 -36.87
C SER A 5 66.92 20.35 -35.55
N TYR A 6 65.95 20.67 -34.69
CA TYR A 6 65.46 19.80 -33.63
C TYR A 6 63.95 19.61 -33.83
N GLU A 7 63.61 18.59 -34.62
CA GLU A 7 62.28 18.00 -34.68
C GLU A 7 62.14 17.00 -33.54
N GLY A 8 61.05 17.11 -32.78
CA GLY A 8 60.66 16.13 -31.77
C GLY A 8 60.18 14.86 -32.44
N ASN A 9 60.83 13.74 -32.15
CA ASN A 9 60.38 12.42 -32.58
C ASN A 9 59.70 11.68 -31.44
N SER A 10 58.59 11.05 -31.78
CA SER A 10 57.73 10.24 -30.93
C SER A 10 58.42 8.93 -30.51
N THR A 11 58.05 8.35 -29.37
CA THR A 11 57.62 6.94 -29.30
C THR A 11 57.06 6.55 -27.93
N SER A 12 55.87 5.94 -28.01
CA SER A 12 55.11 5.09 -27.09
C SER A 12 55.61 4.83 -25.65
N LYS A 13 54.74 5.16 -24.68
CA LYS A 13 54.31 4.28 -23.56
C LYS A 13 53.31 4.99 -22.65
N LYS A 14 52.06 5.15 -23.09
CA LYS A 14 50.91 5.33 -22.19
C LYS A 14 49.67 4.69 -22.82
N ALA A 15 49.50 3.40 -22.55
CA ALA A 15 48.25 2.69 -22.78
C ALA A 15 47.82 2.00 -21.49
N ASN A 16 46.52 2.04 -21.24
CA ASN A 16 45.72 1.24 -20.31
C ASN A 16 45.80 1.54 -18.81
N THR A 17 45.03 2.53 -18.35
CA THR A 17 44.48 2.48 -16.97
C THR A 17 43.17 3.26 -16.77
N THR A 18 42.61 3.93 -17.78
CA THR A 18 41.41 4.76 -17.63
C THR A 18 40.12 4.20 -18.23
N ASN A 19 40.14 3.01 -18.84
CA ASN A 19 38.96 2.45 -19.52
C ASN A 19 38.23 1.31 -18.76
N GLU A 20 38.83 0.77 -17.69
CA GLU A 20 38.28 -0.40 -16.99
C GLU A 20 37.17 -0.03 -15.97
N GLU A 21 37.22 1.16 -15.35
CA GLU A 21 36.22 1.57 -14.34
C GLU A 21 34.80 1.78 -14.90
N HIS A 22 34.67 1.97 -16.22
CA HIS A 22 33.39 2.25 -16.88
C HIS A 22 32.77 1.04 -17.59
N GLN A 23 33.44 -0.12 -17.63
CA GLN A 23 33.01 -1.31 -18.38
C GLN A 23 32.77 -2.55 -17.50
N PHE A 24 32.41 -2.36 -16.23
CA PHE A 24 32.22 -3.48 -15.30
C PHE A 24 31.03 -4.40 -15.65
N LEU A 25 30.14 -4.02 -16.58
CA LEU A 25 29.08 -4.89 -17.11
C LEU A 25 29.43 -5.56 -18.44
N SER A 26 30.65 -5.40 -18.96
CA SER A 26 31.09 -5.91 -20.28
C SER A 26 30.90 -7.40 -20.50
N SER A 27 30.91 -8.21 -19.45
CA SER A 27 30.66 -9.65 -19.52
C SER A 27 29.17 -10.02 -19.60
N LEU A 28 28.27 -9.06 -19.46
CA LEU A 28 26.83 -9.30 -19.43
C LEU A 28 26.20 -9.20 -20.81
N ARG A 29 25.40 -10.22 -21.15
CA ARG A 29 24.48 -10.23 -22.28
C ARG A 29 23.07 -10.29 -21.72
N CYS A 30 22.37 -9.17 -21.76
CA CYS A 30 21.13 -8.97 -21.04
C CYS A 30 19.93 -8.91 -21.99
N HIS A 31 18.83 -9.53 -21.60
CA HIS A 31 17.52 -9.28 -22.18
C HIS A 31 16.60 -8.69 -21.10
N VAL A 32 16.13 -7.45 -21.31
CA VAL A 32 15.17 -6.81 -20.39
C VAL A 32 13.77 -7.19 -20.86
N LEU A 33 13.04 -7.95 -20.05
CA LEU A 33 11.70 -8.43 -20.41
C LEU A 33 10.71 -7.26 -20.37
N PRO A 34 10.03 -6.87 -21.47
CA PRO A 34 9.22 -5.65 -21.50
C PRO A 34 7.99 -5.65 -20.57
N ALA A 35 7.50 -6.83 -20.18
CA ALA A 35 6.29 -7.00 -19.40
C ALA A 35 6.40 -6.30 -18.03
N HIS A 36 5.35 -5.57 -17.66
CA HIS A 36 5.21 -4.87 -16.37
C HIS A 36 6.21 -3.74 -16.10
N PHE A 37 7.06 -3.38 -17.06
CA PHE A 37 7.81 -2.12 -16.97
C PHE A 37 6.87 -0.94 -17.29
N GLY A 38 6.86 0.08 -16.41
CA GLY A 38 6.16 1.34 -16.69
C GLY A 38 6.69 2.01 -17.97
N LYS A 39 5.85 2.80 -18.66
CA LYS A 39 6.03 3.31 -20.05
C LYS A 39 7.41 3.90 -20.42
N GLY A 40 8.27 4.28 -19.47
CA GLY A 40 9.64 4.76 -19.73
C GLY A 40 10.77 4.02 -19.01
N ARG A 41 10.47 3.07 -18.11
CA ARG A 41 11.48 2.45 -17.22
C ARG A 41 12.32 1.39 -17.94
N HIS A 42 11.70 0.66 -18.87
CA HIS A 42 12.35 -0.32 -19.74
C HIS A 42 13.55 0.27 -20.49
N GLY A 43 13.35 1.40 -21.15
CA GLY A 43 14.39 2.07 -21.94
C GLY A 43 15.53 2.65 -21.09
N ILE A 44 15.27 3.00 -19.82
CA ILE A 44 16.30 3.51 -18.92
C ILE A 44 17.29 2.40 -18.56
N PHE A 45 16.81 1.19 -18.24
CA PHE A 45 17.69 0.08 -17.90
C PHE A 45 18.54 -0.38 -19.08
N LYS A 46 17.95 -0.47 -20.29
CA LYS A 46 18.72 -0.79 -21.51
C LYS A 46 19.89 0.19 -21.71
N LYS A 47 19.61 1.49 -21.68
CA LYS A 47 20.62 2.54 -21.81
C LYS A 47 21.67 2.50 -20.70
N GLN A 48 21.28 2.18 -19.47
CA GLN A 48 22.22 2.07 -18.35
C GLN A 48 23.15 0.87 -18.50
N ILE A 49 22.64 -0.29 -18.93
CA ILE A 49 23.45 -1.48 -19.15
C ILE A 49 24.49 -1.24 -20.25
N GLU A 50 24.06 -0.68 -21.39
CA GLU A 50 24.95 -0.29 -22.49
C GLU A 50 25.99 0.74 -22.06
N LYS A 51 25.58 1.74 -21.28
CA LYS A 51 26.48 2.79 -20.75
C LYS A 51 27.63 2.22 -19.92
N TYR A 52 27.41 1.11 -19.22
CA TYR A 52 28.44 0.46 -18.37
C TYR A 52 29.06 -0.79 -19.04
N GLY A 53 28.93 -0.90 -20.36
CA GLY A 53 29.60 -1.89 -21.20
C GLY A 53 28.81 -3.17 -21.47
N GLY A 54 27.64 -3.37 -20.87
CA GLY A 54 26.84 -4.58 -21.09
C GLY A 54 26.10 -4.56 -22.43
N HIS A 55 25.84 -5.76 -22.97
CA HIS A 55 25.15 -5.91 -24.25
C HIS A 55 23.66 -6.17 -24.04
N ILE A 56 22.80 -5.44 -24.77
CA ILE A 56 21.35 -5.66 -24.78
C ILE A 56 20.94 -6.46 -26.01
N SER A 57 20.22 -7.55 -25.79
CA SER A 57 19.54 -8.30 -26.84
C SER A 57 18.07 -7.91 -26.91
N GLU A 58 17.59 -7.52 -28.08
CA GLU A 58 16.18 -7.18 -28.32
C GLU A 58 15.27 -8.41 -28.28
N THR A 59 15.81 -9.58 -28.59
CA THR A 59 15.11 -10.86 -28.53
C THR A 59 15.78 -11.80 -27.55
N LEU A 60 15.00 -12.71 -26.98
CA LEU A 60 15.55 -13.77 -26.15
C LEU A 60 16.24 -14.81 -27.05
N ASN A 61 17.53 -15.04 -26.84
CA ASN A 61 18.33 -16.00 -27.59
C ASN A 61 19.34 -16.71 -26.67
N PRO A 62 19.98 -17.81 -27.13
CA PRO A 62 20.88 -18.61 -26.28
C PRO A 62 22.14 -17.88 -25.79
N GLU A 63 22.49 -16.72 -26.34
CA GLU A 63 23.66 -15.93 -25.92
C GLU A 63 23.36 -15.01 -24.73
N VAL A 64 22.08 -14.83 -24.40
CA VAL A 64 21.66 -14.05 -23.23
C VAL A 64 22.13 -14.74 -21.96
N SER A 65 22.98 -14.07 -21.18
CA SER A 65 23.42 -14.56 -19.87
C SER A 65 22.46 -14.16 -18.75
N HIS A 66 21.76 -13.04 -18.87
CA HIS A 66 20.86 -12.53 -17.83
C HIS A 66 19.53 -12.04 -18.42
N VAL A 67 18.42 -12.60 -17.92
CA VAL A 67 17.07 -12.09 -18.19
C VAL A 67 16.65 -11.20 -17.04
N ILE A 68 16.46 -9.91 -17.33
CA ILE A 68 16.12 -8.90 -16.33
C ILE A 68 14.61 -8.71 -16.33
N VAL A 69 13.98 -8.92 -15.18
CA VAL A 69 12.53 -8.78 -14.99
C VAL A 69 12.22 -7.70 -13.96
N GLU A 70 11.02 -7.15 -14.05
CA GLU A 70 10.55 -6.14 -13.09
C GLU A 70 10.32 -6.76 -11.69
N GLU A 71 10.39 -5.94 -10.65
CA GLU A 71 10.34 -6.35 -9.25
C GLU A 71 9.05 -7.15 -8.91
N THR A 72 7.92 -6.78 -9.50
CA THR A 72 6.60 -7.41 -9.28
C THR A 72 6.37 -8.69 -10.09
N VAL A 73 7.28 -9.07 -10.98
CA VAL A 73 7.13 -10.25 -11.85
C VAL A 73 7.52 -11.53 -11.10
N ASP A 74 6.56 -12.42 -10.85
CA ASP A 74 6.80 -13.74 -10.26
C ASP A 74 7.30 -14.77 -11.30
N ILE A 75 7.86 -15.88 -10.80
CA ILE A 75 8.46 -16.93 -11.65
C ILE A 75 7.44 -17.63 -12.57
N ASN A 76 6.19 -17.75 -12.16
CA ASN A 76 5.15 -18.39 -12.95
C ASN A 76 4.78 -17.55 -14.16
N LYS A 77 4.84 -16.22 -14.05
CA LYS A 77 4.68 -15.29 -15.18
C LYS A 77 5.91 -15.31 -16.09
N VAL A 78 7.12 -15.37 -15.54
CA VAL A 78 8.33 -15.50 -16.37
C VAL A 78 8.27 -16.77 -17.21
N ALA A 79 7.87 -17.90 -16.63
CA ALA A 79 7.73 -19.17 -17.35
C ALA A 79 6.71 -19.14 -18.51
N LYS A 80 5.75 -18.21 -18.49
CA LYS A 80 4.77 -18.01 -19.57
C LYS A 80 5.28 -17.06 -20.67
N LEU A 81 6.24 -16.19 -20.34
CA LEU A 81 6.74 -15.14 -21.22
C LEU A 81 8.08 -15.50 -21.88
N VAL A 82 8.74 -16.54 -21.39
CA VAL A 82 10.12 -16.89 -21.75
C VAL A 82 10.18 -18.37 -22.10
N ASN A 83 10.80 -18.71 -23.25
CA ASN A 83 10.96 -20.09 -23.67
C ASN A 83 12.01 -20.80 -22.80
N LYS A 84 11.61 -21.93 -22.17
CA LYS A 84 12.45 -22.74 -21.28
C LYS A 84 13.73 -23.26 -21.95
N GLU A 85 13.72 -23.50 -23.25
CA GLU A 85 14.92 -23.96 -23.97
C GLU A 85 16.01 -22.90 -24.04
N VAL A 86 15.62 -21.62 -24.09
CA VAL A 86 16.53 -20.48 -24.17
C VAL A 86 17.14 -20.14 -22.80
N LEU A 87 16.44 -20.49 -21.71
CA LEU A 87 16.88 -20.23 -20.33
C LEU A 87 17.93 -21.21 -19.79
N LYS A 88 18.33 -22.25 -20.55
CA LYS A 88 19.28 -23.26 -20.05
C LYS A 88 20.63 -22.67 -19.61
N ASN A 89 21.04 -21.54 -20.20
CA ASN A 89 22.30 -20.86 -19.93
C ASN A 89 22.13 -19.43 -19.39
N SER A 90 20.91 -19.03 -19.04
CA SER A 90 20.59 -17.67 -18.61
C SER A 90 20.12 -17.66 -17.16
N VAL A 91 20.52 -16.63 -16.40
CA VAL A 91 20.02 -16.38 -15.06
C VAL A 91 18.90 -15.35 -15.11
N ILE A 92 17.80 -15.59 -14.39
CA ILE A 92 16.73 -14.59 -14.26
C ILE A 92 16.98 -13.76 -13.01
N VAL A 93 17.08 -12.45 -13.18
CA VAL A 93 17.37 -11.49 -12.11
C VAL A 93 16.36 -10.34 -12.09
N LYS A 94 16.12 -9.78 -10.91
CA LYS A 94 15.31 -8.58 -10.74
C LYS A 94 16.04 -7.33 -11.25
N CYS A 95 15.30 -6.32 -11.72
CA CYS A 95 15.89 -5.06 -12.17
C CYS A 95 16.64 -4.29 -11.06
N THR A 96 16.31 -4.56 -9.78
CA THR A 96 17.06 -4.05 -8.62
C THR A 96 18.51 -4.55 -8.60
N TRP A 97 18.79 -5.74 -9.14
CA TRP A 97 20.16 -6.26 -9.25
C TRP A 97 21.06 -5.35 -10.11
N ILE A 98 20.57 -4.91 -11.28
CA ILE A 98 21.31 -3.95 -12.13
C ILE A 98 21.56 -2.64 -11.40
N SER A 99 20.57 -2.18 -10.62
CA SER A 99 20.73 -0.97 -9.80
C SER A 99 21.83 -1.14 -8.75
N SER A 100 21.93 -2.31 -8.14
CA SER A 100 23.00 -2.66 -7.20
C SER A 100 24.36 -2.76 -7.88
N CYS A 101 24.46 -3.40 -9.06
CA CYS A 101 25.72 -3.46 -9.82
C CYS A 101 26.25 -2.06 -10.16
N ILE A 102 25.36 -1.16 -10.59
CA ILE A 102 25.72 0.23 -10.93
C ILE A 102 26.17 1.00 -9.68
N LYS A 103 25.46 0.84 -8.56
CA LYS A 103 25.80 1.50 -7.30
C LYS A 103 27.17 1.06 -6.78
N GLU A 104 27.45 -0.24 -6.84
CA GLU A 104 28.69 -0.84 -6.33
C GLU A 104 29.83 -0.82 -7.37
N LYS A 105 29.56 -0.34 -8.59
CA LYS A 105 30.48 -0.30 -9.74
C LYS A 105 31.16 -1.65 -10.04
N ARG A 106 30.45 -2.74 -9.80
CA ARG A 106 30.91 -4.13 -10.03
C ARG A 106 29.71 -5.05 -10.20
N ILE A 107 29.91 -6.22 -10.79
CA ILE A 107 28.88 -7.27 -10.79
C ILE A 107 28.75 -7.80 -9.37
N VAL A 108 27.54 -7.70 -8.79
CA VAL A 108 27.24 -8.22 -7.44
C VAL A 108 26.70 -9.64 -7.54
N ASP A 109 26.93 -10.47 -6.50
CA ASP A 109 26.44 -11.86 -6.45
C ASP A 109 24.90 -11.90 -6.57
N CYS A 110 24.39 -12.88 -7.30
CA CYS A 110 22.98 -13.02 -7.65
C CYS A 110 22.19 -13.88 -6.65
N LYS A 111 22.84 -14.49 -5.65
CA LYS A 111 22.24 -15.52 -4.77
C LYS A 111 20.88 -15.15 -4.14
N ASP A 112 20.66 -13.88 -3.81
CA ASP A 112 19.42 -13.42 -3.17
C ASP A 112 18.35 -12.92 -4.16
N LEU A 113 18.67 -12.85 -5.46
CA LEU A 113 17.84 -12.19 -6.49
C LEU A 113 17.54 -13.08 -7.71
N ILE A 114 17.91 -14.37 -7.63
CA ILE A 114 17.61 -15.39 -8.64
C ILE A 114 16.17 -15.88 -8.47
N LEU A 115 15.39 -15.81 -9.54
CA LEU A 115 14.13 -16.56 -9.63
C LEU A 115 14.48 -18.00 -10.04
N ASN A 116 14.46 -18.95 -9.09
CA ASN A 116 14.89 -20.34 -9.25
C ASN A 116 14.26 -21.07 -10.44
N ASN A 117 14.99 -21.20 -11.54
CA ASN A 117 14.68 -22.11 -12.64
C ASN A 117 15.15 -23.53 -12.23
N ALA A 118 14.31 -24.30 -11.53
CA ALA A 118 14.75 -25.56 -10.92
C ALA A 118 15.10 -26.64 -11.97
N SER A 119 16.36 -27.10 -11.97
CA SER A 119 16.81 -28.52 -12.06
C SER A 119 18.35 -28.62 -11.99
N LYS A 120 18.88 -29.04 -10.84
CA LYS A 120 20.08 -29.89 -10.77
C LYS A 120 19.69 -31.09 -9.92
N GLU A 121 19.32 -32.19 -10.56
CA GLU A 121 19.41 -33.50 -9.95
C GLU A 121 20.89 -33.81 -9.75
N ILE A 122 21.31 -33.96 -8.50
CA ILE A 122 22.55 -34.64 -8.13
C ILE A 122 22.13 -35.76 -7.18
N SER A 123 22.14 -36.98 -7.71
CA SER A 123 22.06 -38.22 -6.94
C SER A 123 23.27 -38.32 -6.00
N PRO A 124 23.12 -38.89 -4.79
CA PRO A 124 24.24 -39.04 -3.87
C PRO A 124 25.12 -40.21 -4.30
N SER A 125 26.35 -39.93 -4.74
CA SER A 125 27.44 -40.91 -4.76
C SER A 125 28.36 -40.66 -3.57
N VAL A 126 28.10 -41.37 -2.48
CA VAL A 126 29.07 -41.53 -1.40
C VAL A 126 30.07 -42.58 -1.86
N SER A 127 31.27 -42.15 -2.24
CA SER A 127 32.44 -43.02 -2.36
C SER A 127 33.29 -42.87 -1.10
N SER A 128 32.98 -43.66 -0.07
CA SER A 128 33.95 -44.01 0.96
C SER A 128 34.51 -45.38 0.62
N HIS A 129 35.79 -45.39 0.25
CA HIS A 129 36.63 -46.58 0.23
C HIS A 129 36.52 -47.33 1.56
N SER A 130 36.27 -48.63 1.52
CA SER A 130 37.28 -49.68 1.80
C SER A 130 36.60 -50.98 2.23
N ASN A 131 36.94 -52.08 1.53
CA ASN A 131 37.19 -53.45 2.01
C ASN A 131 36.05 -54.19 2.76
N LEU A 132 35.85 -55.52 2.67
CA LEU A 132 36.33 -56.68 1.93
C LEU A 132 35.51 -57.87 2.54
N PHE A 133 35.50 -59.02 1.87
CA PHE A 133 34.93 -60.35 2.29
C PHE A 133 33.39 -60.47 2.27
N VAL A 134 32.71 -61.57 1.89
CA VAL A 134 32.90 -62.88 1.20
C VAL A 134 31.75 -63.76 1.75
N SER A 135 30.99 -64.44 0.86
CA SER A 135 30.08 -65.61 1.03
C SER A 135 29.16 -65.68 2.27
N ASP A 136 27.87 -66.05 2.21
CA ASP A 136 27.37 -67.38 1.82
C ASP A 136 25.82 -67.46 1.98
N GLY A 137 25.19 -68.42 1.29
CA GLY A 137 24.12 -69.29 1.83
C GLY A 137 22.64 -68.87 1.88
N THR A 138 21.83 -69.57 1.05
CA THR A 138 20.59 -70.35 1.38
C THR A 138 19.40 -69.68 2.11
N LYS A 139 18.16 -69.64 1.59
CA LYS A 139 17.09 -70.65 1.26
C LYS A 139 15.97 -70.73 2.31
N ASP A 140 14.77 -71.06 1.79
CA ASP A 140 13.53 -71.56 2.44
C ASP A 140 12.61 -70.53 3.15
N GLY A 141 11.27 -70.57 3.07
CA GLY A 141 10.29 -71.46 2.43
C GLY A 141 8.86 -71.24 2.99
N ILE A 142 7.85 -71.86 2.34
CA ILE A 142 6.56 -72.38 2.87
C ILE A 142 5.36 -71.38 2.97
N ASN A 143 4.35 -71.46 2.06
CA ASN A 143 3.03 -72.19 2.11
C ASN A 143 1.99 -71.55 3.07
N SER A 144 0.67 -71.45 2.86
CA SER A 144 -0.31 -72.17 2.01
C SER A 144 -1.73 -71.56 2.17
N ASN A 145 -2.61 -71.76 1.16
CA ASN A 145 -4.07 -72.07 1.22
C ASN A 145 -5.09 -70.97 1.67
N ASN A 146 -6.34 -70.86 1.21
CA ASN A 146 -7.14 -71.49 0.13
C ASN A 146 -8.44 -70.68 -0.10
N MET A 147 -8.88 -70.62 -1.37
CA MET A 147 -10.25 -70.69 -1.95
C MET A 147 -11.51 -70.12 -1.24
N SER A 148 -12.32 -69.36 -2.01
CA SER A 148 -13.60 -69.89 -2.54
C SER A 148 -14.22 -69.05 -3.69
N HIS A 149 -14.58 -69.78 -4.74
CA HIS A 149 -15.36 -69.51 -5.96
C HIS A 149 -16.87 -69.26 -5.65
N ALA A 150 -17.80 -68.85 -6.51
CA ALA A 150 -17.89 -68.42 -7.92
C ALA A 150 -19.37 -68.05 -8.23
N GLY A 151 -19.62 -67.45 -9.40
CA GLY A 151 -20.85 -67.59 -10.20
C GLY A 151 -21.79 -66.38 -10.19
N SER A 152 -21.76 -65.46 -11.16
CA SER A 152 -22.28 -65.51 -12.56
C SER A 152 -23.79 -65.24 -12.71
N HIS A 153 -24.17 -64.10 -13.31
CA HIS A 153 -25.09 -64.06 -14.48
C HIS A 153 -25.21 -62.66 -15.11
N VAL A 154 -25.34 -62.66 -16.44
CA VAL A 154 -25.41 -61.56 -17.41
C VAL A 154 -26.88 -61.23 -17.73
N THR A 155 -27.25 -59.94 -17.91
CA THR A 155 -28.00 -59.42 -19.09
C THR A 155 -28.32 -57.90 -19.08
N LYS A 156 -27.82 -57.23 -20.12
CA LYS A 156 -28.38 -56.16 -21.00
C LYS A 156 -29.14 -54.91 -20.47
N LEU A 157 -28.48 -53.76 -20.73
CA LEU A 157 -28.89 -52.56 -21.50
C LEU A 157 -30.17 -51.76 -21.13
N GLY A 158 -29.96 -50.49 -20.77
CA GLY A 158 -30.94 -49.41 -20.86
C GLY A 158 -30.46 -48.07 -20.29
N ASN A 159 -29.97 -47.19 -21.18
CA ASN A 159 -29.90 -45.71 -21.19
C ASN A 159 -29.41 -44.86 -19.98
N GLU A 160 -28.50 -43.95 -20.33
CA GLU A 160 -27.83 -42.83 -19.62
C GLU A 160 -28.70 -41.85 -18.77
N PRO A 161 -28.12 -40.87 -18.04
CA PRO A 161 -26.76 -40.73 -17.47
C PRO A 161 -26.78 -40.38 -15.95
N PRO A 162 -25.63 -40.51 -15.24
CA PRO A 162 -25.56 -40.27 -13.81
C PRO A 162 -25.21 -38.82 -13.46
N SER A 163 -25.99 -38.26 -12.55
CA SER A 163 -25.55 -37.27 -11.57
C SER A 163 -24.51 -37.89 -10.64
N ALA A 164 -23.32 -37.31 -10.54
CA ALA A 164 -22.38 -37.60 -9.47
C ALA A 164 -21.75 -36.30 -8.96
N SER A 165 -22.16 -35.96 -7.74
CA SER A 165 -21.34 -35.32 -6.73
C SER A 165 -19.89 -35.79 -6.78
N ASN A 166 -18.93 -34.87 -6.69
CA ASN A 166 -17.64 -35.19 -6.10
C ASN A 166 -17.18 -34.06 -5.19
N THR A 167 -16.93 -34.47 -3.96
CA THR A 167 -16.23 -33.80 -2.88
C THR A 167 -14.81 -33.46 -3.31
N ASP A 168 -14.40 -32.20 -3.14
CA ASP A 168 -13.01 -31.80 -3.29
C ASP A 168 -12.32 -31.61 -1.95
N ASN A 169 -11.18 -32.30 -1.87
CA ASN A 169 -10.23 -32.39 -0.77
C ASN A 169 -9.56 -31.04 -0.47
N LEU A 170 -9.38 -30.80 0.83
CA LEU A 170 -8.49 -29.79 1.39
C LEU A 170 -7.03 -30.23 1.27
N GLY A 171 -6.18 -29.31 0.79
CA GLY A 171 -4.72 -29.40 0.82
C GLY A 171 -4.10 -27.99 0.93
N PRO A 172 -2.90 -27.83 1.53
CA PRO A 172 -2.65 -26.76 2.49
C PRO A 172 -1.82 -25.57 1.95
N GLY A 173 -1.96 -24.42 2.62
CA GLY A 173 -0.88 -23.43 2.77
C GLY A 173 -0.70 -22.39 1.67
N GLY A 174 -1.67 -21.49 1.50
CA GLY A 174 -1.53 -20.29 0.67
C GLY A 174 -1.16 -19.06 1.49
N ARG A 175 0.10 -18.61 1.40
CA ARG A 175 0.60 -17.35 1.96
C ARG A 175 -0.21 -16.14 1.47
N ALA A 176 -0.44 -15.24 2.44
CA ALA A 176 -1.19 -14.00 2.39
C ALA A 176 -0.92 -13.13 1.15
N ARG A 177 -2.00 -12.66 0.52
CA ARG A 177 -2.02 -11.56 -0.44
C ARG A 177 -2.86 -10.43 0.14
N THR A 178 -2.18 -9.36 0.51
CA THR A 178 -2.76 -8.07 0.89
C THR A 178 -3.52 -7.47 -0.28
N THR A 179 -4.75 -7.02 -0.05
CA THR A 179 -5.56 -6.29 -1.03
C THR A 179 -5.73 -4.84 -0.63
N ASN A 180 -4.98 -3.97 -1.32
CA ASN A 180 -5.37 -2.64 -1.77
C ASN A 180 -6.22 -1.75 -0.81
N ASP A 181 -5.69 -1.49 0.38
CA ASP A 181 -5.91 -0.19 1.01
C ASP A 181 -5.16 0.86 0.19
N ASN A 182 -5.90 1.62 -0.63
CA ASN A 182 -5.35 2.73 -1.41
C ASN A 182 -5.10 3.96 -0.52
N TYR A 183 -4.53 3.75 0.67
CA TYR A 183 -3.83 4.75 1.47
C TYR A 183 -2.36 4.62 1.14
N ASN A 184 -1.91 5.34 0.10
CA ASN A 184 -0.49 5.44 -0.26
C ASN A 184 0.37 5.67 0.98
N ASP A 185 1.10 4.66 1.42
CA ASP A 185 2.29 4.81 2.25
C ASP A 185 3.33 5.48 1.35
N ILE A 186 3.41 6.81 1.40
CA ILE A 186 4.35 7.56 0.57
C ILE A 186 5.76 7.31 1.13
N HIS A 187 6.60 6.77 0.26
CA HIS A 187 8.04 6.60 0.43
C HIS A 187 8.72 7.86 1.02
N VAL A 188 9.54 7.67 2.07
CA VAL A 188 10.46 8.70 2.61
C VAL A 188 11.64 8.89 1.65
N THR A 189 11.39 9.41 0.46
CA THR A 189 12.46 9.85 -0.46
C THR A 189 12.55 11.37 -0.61
N ASP A 190 11.56 12.14 -0.17
CA ASP A 190 11.44 13.53 -0.60
C ASP A 190 11.54 14.56 0.52
N LEU A 191 12.53 14.35 1.39
CA LEU A 191 13.15 15.41 2.18
C LEU A 191 14.66 15.34 1.94
N LYS A 192 15.13 15.88 0.81
CA LYS A 192 16.51 16.40 0.79
C LYS A 192 16.53 17.59 1.72
N SER A 193 16.94 17.35 2.97
CA SER A 193 17.41 18.38 3.87
C SER A 193 18.67 18.98 3.27
N SER A 194 18.67 20.31 3.11
CA SER A 194 19.91 21.09 3.17
C SER A 194 20.70 20.70 4.42
N ASP A 195 22.02 20.68 4.30
CA ASP A 195 23.04 20.06 5.17
C ASP A 195 23.10 20.52 6.65
N ALA A 196 22.00 20.47 7.41
CA ALA A 196 21.96 20.98 8.79
C ALA A 196 21.34 20.03 9.83
N VAL A 197 21.27 18.71 9.58
CA VAL A 197 20.61 17.76 10.53
C VAL A 197 21.46 16.55 10.89
N ALA A 198 22.78 16.58 10.63
CA ALA A 198 23.67 15.45 10.89
C ALA A 198 24.04 15.23 12.38
N SER A 199 23.41 15.93 13.33
CA SER A 199 23.73 15.75 14.75
C SER A 199 22.49 15.98 15.62
N LEU A 200 21.69 14.93 15.79
CA LEU A 200 20.65 14.89 16.82
C LEU A 200 20.78 13.58 17.58
N ASN A 201 21.15 13.69 18.85
CA ASN A 201 21.14 12.57 19.79
C ASN A 201 19.70 12.12 20.02
N THR A 202 19.44 10.84 19.78
CA THR A 202 18.22 10.14 20.20
C THR A 202 18.09 10.19 21.72
N PRO A 203 16.95 10.61 22.30
CA PRO A 203 16.68 10.40 23.71
C PRO A 203 16.41 8.91 23.94
N THR A 204 17.27 8.26 24.72
CA THR A 204 17.03 6.92 25.24
C THR A 204 16.07 7.03 26.42
N PHE A 205 14.84 6.55 26.29
CA PHE A 205 13.95 6.41 27.44
C PHE A 205 14.35 5.17 28.24
N ALA A 206 14.99 5.37 29.39
CA ALA A 206 15.29 4.32 30.35
C ALA A 206 14.04 4.01 31.20
N ALA A 207 13.79 2.73 31.45
CA ALA A 207 12.85 2.27 32.47
C ALA A 207 13.41 2.62 33.86
N GLY A 208 12.56 3.17 34.73
CA GLY A 208 12.97 3.79 35.99
C GLY A 208 13.36 2.83 37.10
N ASP A 209 14.09 3.37 38.07
CA ASP A 209 14.05 3.01 39.49
C ASP A 209 14.18 4.31 40.31
N ASP A 210 13.36 4.43 41.35
CA ASP A 210 13.20 5.59 42.22
C ASP A 210 14.46 5.95 43.04
N LYS A 211 14.74 7.26 43.17
CA LYS A 211 14.90 7.96 44.47
C LYS A 211 15.15 9.47 44.30
N ASP A 212 14.54 10.21 45.22
CA ASP A 212 14.47 11.66 45.43
C ASP A 212 15.65 12.53 44.95
N SER A 213 15.34 13.62 44.25
CA SER A 213 15.83 14.98 44.58
C SER A 213 15.19 16.04 43.68
N ASP A 214 14.67 17.08 44.33
CA ASP A 214 14.16 18.31 43.73
C ASP A 214 15.20 19.01 42.86
N HIS A 215 14.94 19.09 41.55
CA HIS A 215 15.21 20.32 40.80
C HIS A 215 14.39 20.36 39.51
N SER A 216 13.39 21.25 39.51
CA SER A 216 12.71 21.72 38.30
C SER A 216 13.72 22.35 37.34
N THR A 217 13.90 21.76 36.16
CA THR A 217 14.34 22.48 34.95
C THR A 217 13.79 21.78 33.72
N THR A 218 12.62 22.22 33.28
CA THR A 218 12.06 21.87 31.97
C THR A 218 12.92 22.49 30.86
N GLN A 219 14.00 21.82 30.46
CA GLN A 219 14.68 22.16 29.21
C GLN A 219 13.86 21.60 28.03
N GLN A 220 12.86 22.36 27.59
CA GLN A 220 12.26 22.14 26.27
C GLN A 220 13.31 22.40 25.20
N LEU A 221 13.81 21.34 24.56
CA LEU A 221 14.73 21.45 23.42
C LEU A 221 14.07 22.28 22.30
N PRO A 222 14.64 23.45 21.91
CA PRO A 222 14.04 24.38 20.93
C PRO A 222 13.75 23.79 19.55
N GLN A 223 14.34 22.63 19.23
CA GLN A 223 14.18 21.95 17.95
C GLN A 223 12.86 21.17 17.83
N LEU A 224 12.30 20.71 18.94
CA LEU A 224 11.09 19.89 18.93
C LEU A 224 9.86 20.74 18.56
N GLY A 225 9.74 21.94 19.13
CA GLY A 225 8.68 22.89 18.78
C GLY A 225 8.71 23.32 17.31
N LYS A 226 9.92 23.52 16.75
CA LYS A 226 10.08 23.82 15.32
C LYS A 226 9.63 22.64 14.45
N LEU A 227 10.00 21.42 14.80
CA LEU A 227 9.57 20.22 14.07
C LEU A 227 8.03 20.09 14.09
N GLN A 228 7.39 20.23 15.24
CA GLN A 228 5.94 20.13 15.41
C GLN A 228 5.17 21.14 14.55
N SER A 229 5.63 22.39 14.53
CA SER A 229 5.01 23.46 13.74
C SER A 229 5.01 23.20 12.22
N MET A 230 5.85 22.28 11.73
CA MET A 230 5.94 21.94 10.32
C MET A 230 4.89 20.92 9.86
N PHE A 231 4.27 20.19 10.81
CA PHE A 231 3.31 19.11 10.55
C PHE A 231 1.88 19.58 10.75
N ALA A 232 0.96 19.07 9.92
CA ALA A 232 -0.46 19.42 10.01
C ALA A 232 -1.04 19.05 11.39
N CYS A 233 -0.62 17.91 11.94
CA CYS A 233 -1.07 17.45 13.26
C CYS A 233 -0.58 18.29 14.45
N GLY A 234 0.33 19.25 14.24
CA GLY A 234 0.76 20.22 15.24
C GLY A 234 -0.18 21.41 15.44
N HIS A 235 -1.21 21.54 14.60
CA HIS A 235 -2.14 22.67 14.60
C HIS A 235 -3.58 22.18 14.65
N ALA A 236 -4.49 22.95 15.25
CA ALA A 236 -5.92 22.67 15.16
C ALA A 236 -6.44 23.06 13.76
N SER A 237 -7.27 22.24 13.13
CA SER A 237 -7.99 22.63 11.90
C SER A 237 -9.00 23.76 12.18
N GLY A 238 -9.44 23.91 13.44
CA GLY A 238 -10.46 24.85 13.93
C GLY A 238 -10.13 26.34 13.84
N ALA A 239 -8.88 26.72 13.55
CA ALA A 239 -8.56 28.12 13.20
C ALA A 239 -9.22 28.59 11.87
N SER A 240 -9.93 27.69 11.17
CA SER A 240 -10.61 27.93 9.88
C SER A 240 -12.15 27.84 9.93
N LYS A 241 -12.79 28.04 11.09
CA LYS A 241 -14.27 28.10 11.17
C LYS A 241 -14.91 29.36 10.57
N LEU A 242 -14.13 30.37 10.19
CA LEU A 242 -14.59 31.36 9.20
C LEU A 242 -14.41 30.77 7.82
N ALA A 243 -15.42 30.90 6.96
CA ALA A 243 -15.31 30.54 5.54
C ALA A 243 -14.02 31.15 4.98
N SER A 244 -13.06 30.30 4.60
CA SER A 244 -11.77 30.77 4.09
C SER A 244 -12.02 31.76 2.95
N PRO A 245 -11.38 32.94 2.97
CA PRO A 245 -11.53 33.90 1.88
C PRO A 245 -11.06 33.33 0.54
N ASN A 246 -10.29 32.24 0.58
CA ASN A 246 -9.69 31.57 -0.57
C ASN A 246 -10.43 30.28 -0.98
N SER A 247 -11.63 30.03 -0.44
CA SER A 247 -12.44 28.82 -0.71
C SER A 247 -12.74 28.61 -2.20
N HIS A 248 -12.96 29.68 -2.97
CA HIS A 248 -13.16 29.61 -4.41
C HIS A 248 -11.90 29.10 -5.16
N ILE A 249 -10.70 29.45 -4.68
CA ILE A 249 -9.43 28.99 -5.24
C ILE A 249 -9.20 27.52 -4.93
N THR A 250 -9.41 27.13 -3.67
CA THR A 250 -9.23 25.74 -3.25
C THR A 250 -10.21 24.81 -3.94
N ALA A 251 -11.48 25.23 -4.13
CA ALA A 251 -12.48 24.47 -4.87
C ALA A 251 -12.03 24.14 -6.32
N GLU A 252 -11.48 25.11 -7.05
CA GLU A 252 -10.96 24.87 -8.40
C GLU A 252 -9.73 23.96 -8.42
N LEU A 253 -8.78 24.16 -7.49
CA LEU A 253 -7.61 23.29 -7.38
C LEU A 253 -7.99 21.85 -6.98
N GLN A 254 -9.08 21.68 -6.22
CA GLN A 254 -9.60 20.37 -5.82
C GLN A 254 -10.09 19.56 -7.04
N LYS A 255 -10.65 20.23 -8.06
CA LYS A 255 -11.03 19.58 -9.32
C LYS A 255 -9.80 18.99 -10.03
N LEU A 256 -8.70 19.74 -10.12
CA LEU A 256 -7.45 19.19 -10.67
C LEU A 256 -6.90 18.03 -9.84
N LEU A 257 -6.96 18.15 -8.51
CA LEU A 257 -6.52 17.07 -7.61
C LEU A 257 -7.27 15.77 -7.90
N GLN A 258 -8.60 15.83 -8.08
CA GLN A 258 -9.41 14.66 -8.42
C GLN A 258 -8.97 14.00 -9.75
N VAL A 259 -8.64 14.80 -10.77
CA VAL A 259 -8.16 14.21 -12.04
C VAL A 259 -6.77 13.60 -11.89
N TYR A 260 -5.87 14.22 -11.12
CA TYR A 260 -4.57 13.63 -10.90
C TYR A 260 -4.67 12.36 -10.03
N GLN A 261 -5.66 12.26 -9.15
CA GLN A 261 -6.00 11.02 -8.44
C GLN A 261 -6.46 9.93 -9.40
N SER A 262 -7.32 10.23 -10.37
CA SER A 262 -7.76 9.26 -11.38
C SER A 262 -6.64 8.82 -12.33
N LYS A 263 -5.60 9.65 -12.50
CA LYS A 263 -4.38 9.34 -13.27
C LYS A 263 -3.26 8.71 -12.42
N ASN A 264 -3.47 8.54 -11.12
CA ASN A 264 -2.49 8.04 -10.15
C ASN A 264 -1.15 8.82 -10.16
N ASP A 265 -1.20 10.14 -10.34
CA ASP A 265 -0.03 11.02 -10.38
C ASP A 265 0.34 11.50 -8.96
N THR A 266 1.04 10.65 -8.21
CA THR A 266 1.37 10.86 -6.79
C THR A 266 2.07 12.19 -6.50
N TRP A 267 2.93 12.65 -7.41
CA TRP A 267 3.66 13.91 -7.29
C TRP A 267 2.73 15.11 -7.33
N ARG A 268 1.87 15.18 -8.36
CA ARG A 268 0.90 16.27 -8.49
C ARG A 268 -0.13 16.22 -7.37
N ILE A 269 -0.63 15.03 -7.03
CA ILE A 269 -1.57 14.82 -5.91
C ILE A 269 -1.04 15.45 -4.63
N THR A 270 0.17 15.09 -4.23
CA THR A 270 0.79 15.59 -2.98
C THR A 270 1.03 17.11 -3.04
N GLY A 271 1.48 17.61 -4.19
CA GLY A 271 1.69 19.04 -4.41
C GLY A 271 0.41 19.87 -4.27
N TYR A 272 -0.68 19.44 -4.92
CA TYR A 272 -1.96 20.13 -4.82
C TYR A 272 -2.57 20.02 -3.42
N GLN A 273 -2.51 18.87 -2.75
CA GLN A 273 -3.01 18.72 -1.37
C GLN A 273 -2.34 19.71 -0.41
N ARG A 274 -1.00 19.81 -0.44
CA ARG A 274 -0.25 20.73 0.42
C ARG A 274 -0.60 22.18 0.14
N ALA A 275 -0.74 22.55 -1.12
CA ALA A 275 -1.09 23.90 -1.50
C ALA A 275 -2.53 24.28 -1.16
N ILE A 276 -3.49 23.37 -1.39
CA ILE A 276 -4.90 23.56 -1.03
C ILE A 276 -5.00 23.82 0.47
N ALA A 277 -4.36 22.99 1.31
CA ALA A 277 -4.35 23.19 2.76
C ALA A 277 -3.73 24.54 3.16
N ALA A 278 -2.59 24.91 2.56
CA ALA A 278 -1.92 26.18 2.85
C ALA A 278 -2.72 27.41 2.42
N ILE A 279 -3.40 27.34 1.27
CA ILE A 279 -4.26 28.39 0.74
C ILE A 279 -5.54 28.52 1.59
N GLN A 280 -6.14 27.39 1.98
CA GLN A 280 -7.32 27.35 2.82
C GLN A 280 -7.06 28.02 4.17
N ALA A 281 -5.89 27.77 4.76
CA ALA A 281 -5.47 28.34 6.05
C ALA A 281 -4.92 29.78 5.93
N HIS A 282 -4.77 30.33 4.72
CA HIS A 282 -4.24 31.69 4.55
C HIS A 282 -5.31 32.73 4.96
N PRO A 283 -5.01 33.64 5.90
CA PRO A 283 -6.03 34.50 6.53
C PRO A 283 -6.54 35.63 5.62
N HIS A 284 -5.79 36.00 4.59
CA HIS A 284 -6.16 37.10 3.69
C HIS A 284 -6.55 36.57 2.30
N PRO A 285 -7.41 37.30 1.55
CA PRO A 285 -7.69 36.97 0.16
C PRO A 285 -6.43 37.02 -0.71
N ILE A 286 -6.20 35.97 -1.49
CA ILE A 286 -5.11 35.90 -2.48
C ILE A 286 -5.63 36.46 -3.79
N THR A 287 -5.11 37.61 -4.19
CA THR A 287 -5.61 38.35 -5.37
C THR A 287 -4.65 38.31 -6.56
N ASN A 288 -3.39 37.93 -6.33
CA ASN A 288 -2.36 37.98 -7.37
C ASN A 288 -1.25 36.93 -7.16
N TYR A 289 -0.43 36.80 -8.19
CA TYR A 289 0.70 35.86 -8.23
C TYR A 289 1.70 36.04 -7.08
N GLN A 290 2.07 37.28 -6.76
CA GLN A 290 3.07 37.57 -5.74
C GLN A 290 2.57 37.15 -4.35
N SER A 291 1.30 37.41 -4.04
CA SER A 291 0.67 36.97 -2.80
C SER A 291 0.63 35.44 -2.70
N ALA A 292 0.30 34.75 -3.80
CA ALA A 292 0.31 33.29 -3.84
C ALA A 292 1.71 32.69 -3.65
N ARG A 293 2.75 33.26 -4.29
CA ARG A 293 4.15 32.79 -4.21
C ARG A 293 4.74 32.87 -2.80
N LYS A 294 4.23 33.78 -1.96
CA LYS A 294 4.65 33.92 -0.55
C LYS A 294 4.14 32.79 0.34
N ILE A 295 3.14 32.02 -0.11
CA ILE A 295 2.56 30.93 0.67
C ILE A 295 3.49 29.71 0.62
N ARG A 296 3.93 29.25 1.79
CA ARG A 296 4.77 28.05 1.92
C ARG A 296 4.06 26.84 1.29
N GLY A 297 4.71 26.21 0.33
CA GLY A 297 4.16 25.07 -0.42
C GLY A 297 3.55 25.43 -1.78
N VAL A 298 3.46 26.72 -2.13
CA VAL A 298 3.01 27.19 -3.44
C VAL A 298 4.21 27.61 -4.30
N GLY A 299 4.58 26.75 -5.25
CA GLY A 299 5.64 27.02 -6.21
C GLY A 299 5.18 27.85 -7.41
N GLU A 300 6.12 28.25 -8.27
CA GLU A 300 5.91 29.06 -9.49
C GLU A 300 4.68 28.69 -10.31
N LYS A 301 4.65 27.45 -10.79
CA LYS A 301 3.58 26.94 -11.66
C LYS A 301 2.23 26.86 -10.97
N LEU A 302 2.21 26.86 -9.64
CA LEU A 302 0.98 26.80 -8.86
C LEU A 302 0.50 28.19 -8.51
N ALA A 303 1.41 29.10 -8.14
CA ALA A 303 1.12 30.52 -7.97
C ALA A 303 0.50 31.13 -9.24
N ALA A 304 0.97 30.73 -10.42
CA ALA A 304 0.37 31.15 -11.69
C ALA A 304 -1.10 30.70 -11.84
N LYS A 305 -1.41 29.45 -11.48
CA LYS A 305 -2.80 28.92 -11.50
C LYS A 305 -3.68 29.61 -10.47
N VAL A 306 -3.15 29.83 -9.27
CA VAL A 306 -3.85 30.53 -8.19
C VAL A 306 -4.20 31.95 -8.62
N ALA A 307 -3.27 32.67 -9.26
CA ALA A 307 -3.52 34.01 -9.79
C ALA A 307 -4.57 34.01 -10.92
N GLU A 308 -4.54 33.00 -11.80
CA GLU A 308 -5.56 32.83 -12.85
C GLU A 308 -6.95 32.63 -12.25
N ILE A 309 -7.09 31.76 -11.24
CA ILE A 309 -8.35 31.54 -10.54
C ILE A 309 -8.80 32.78 -9.79
N ALA A 310 -7.89 33.47 -9.10
CA ALA A 310 -8.23 34.70 -8.37
C ALA A 310 -8.72 35.82 -9.31
N CYS A 311 -8.20 35.86 -10.54
CA CYS A 311 -8.58 36.86 -11.55
C CYS A 311 -9.89 36.50 -12.28
N SER A 312 -10.05 35.24 -12.69
CA SER A 312 -11.13 34.81 -13.59
C SER A 312 -12.23 33.97 -12.91
N GLY A 313 -12.02 33.55 -11.67
CA GLY A 313 -12.84 32.58 -10.96
C GLY A 313 -12.72 31.14 -11.50
N ARG A 314 -11.93 30.91 -12.55
CA ARG A 314 -11.80 29.62 -13.23
C ARG A 314 -10.35 29.28 -13.55
N LEU A 315 -10.11 28.04 -13.91
CA LEU A 315 -8.80 27.58 -14.36
C LEU A 315 -8.94 26.88 -15.71
N ARG A 316 -8.35 27.44 -16.77
CA ARG A 316 -8.41 26.83 -18.12
C ARG A 316 -7.93 25.38 -18.14
N LYS A 317 -6.92 25.06 -17.33
CA LYS A 317 -6.41 23.69 -17.19
C LYS A 317 -7.44 22.71 -16.62
N VAL A 318 -8.34 23.17 -15.73
CA VAL A 318 -9.47 22.38 -15.24
C VAL A 318 -10.42 22.11 -16.40
N GLU A 319 -10.77 23.12 -17.19
CA GLU A 319 -11.68 22.97 -18.32
C GLU A 319 -11.13 21.98 -19.36
N GLU A 320 -9.84 22.10 -19.71
CA GLU A 320 -9.18 21.18 -20.65
C GLU A 320 -9.10 19.73 -20.16
N ILE A 321 -8.77 19.53 -18.88
CA ILE A 321 -8.50 18.19 -18.34
C ILE A 321 -9.79 17.54 -17.84
N CYS A 322 -10.56 18.25 -17.01
CA CYS A 322 -11.78 17.74 -16.39
C CYS A 322 -12.92 17.60 -17.42
N GLY A 323 -12.90 18.38 -18.51
CA GLY A 323 -13.89 18.31 -19.58
C GLY A 323 -13.67 17.16 -20.59
N SER A 324 -12.59 16.39 -20.46
CA SER A 324 -12.36 15.25 -21.37
C SER A 324 -13.32 14.09 -21.07
N GLU A 325 -13.79 13.43 -22.14
CA GLU A 325 -14.59 12.20 -22.06
C GLU A 325 -13.90 11.15 -21.20
N GLU A 326 -12.59 10.94 -21.42
CA GLU A 326 -11.76 10.03 -20.63
C GLU A 326 -11.86 10.30 -19.13
N THR A 327 -11.67 11.54 -18.71
CA THR A 327 -11.67 11.89 -17.29
C THR A 327 -13.07 11.73 -16.69
N THR A 328 -14.11 12.10 -17.43
CA THR A 328 -15.51 11.97 -17.00
C THR A 328 -15.89 10.50 -16.82
N THR A 329 -15.58 9.65 -17.81
CA THR A 329 -15.87 8.22 -17.74
C THR A 329 -15.06 7.52 -16.65
N ILE A 330 -13.76 7.80 -16.52
CA ILE A 330 -12.95 7.20 -15.45
C ILE A 330 -13.49 7.60 -14.08
N THR A 331 -13.91 8.85 -13.90
CA THR A 331 -14.51 9.33 -12.63
C THR A 331 -15.84 8.63 -12.34
N LEU A 332 -16.70 8.46 -13.35
CA LEU A 332 -17.94 7.68 -13.25
C LEU A 332 -17.64 6.25 -12.77
N PHE A 333 -16.68 5.58 -13.39
CA PHE A 333 -16.29 4.22 -13.05
C PHE A 333 -15.67 4.08 -11.66
N MET A 334 -14.93 5.09 -11.20
CA MET A 334 -14.38 5.12 -9.84
C MET A 334 -15.47 5.18 -8.75
N GLY A 335 -16.70 5.56 -9.09
CA GLY A 335 -17.84 5.46 -8.18
C GLY A 335 -18.30 4.02 -7.91
N VAL A 336 -17.87 3.05 -8.71
CA VAL A 336 -18.15 1.62 -8.46
C VAL A 336 -17.23 1.15 -7.33
N TRP A 337 -17.81 0.68 -6.24
CA TRP A 337 -17.01 0.21 -5.10
C TRP A 337 -16.05 -0.92 -5.52
N GLY A 338 -14.78 -0.80 -5.15
CA GLY A 338 -13.71 -1.73 -5.58
C GLY A 338 -13.14 -1.44 -6.97
N ALA A 339 -13.51 -0.33 -7.61
CA ALA A 339 -12.90 0.15 -8.84
C ALA A 339 -11.98 1.35 -8.58
N GLY A 340 -10.67 1.08 -8.43
CA GLY A 340 -9.67 2.14 -8.33
C GLY A 340 -9.35 2.81 -9.68
N PRO A 341 -8.44 3.80 -9.68
CA PRO A 341 -7.96 4.48 -10.90
C PRO A 341 -7.52 3.52 -12.01
N HIS A 342 -6.78 2.46 -11.65
CA HIS A 342 -6.28 1.48 -12.62
C HIS A 342 -7.40 0.65 -13.25
N THR A 343 -8.33 0.14 -12.44
CA THR A 343 -9.48 -0.64 -12.92
C THR A 343 -10.36 0.21 -13.84
N SER A 344 -10.65 1.44 -13.42
CA SER A 344 -11.48 2.39 -14.16
C SER A 344 -10.85 2.79 -15.50
N ALA A 345 -9.54 3.08 -15.51
CA ALA A 345 -8.80 3.34 -16.75
C ALA A 345 -8.78 2.11 -17.69
N ASN A 346 -8.70 0.90 -17.13
CA ASN A 346 -8.75 -0.33 -17.93
C ASN A 346 -10.12 -0.52 -18.61
N TRP A 347 -11.22 -0.34 -17.88
CA TRP A 347 -12.57 -0.35 -18.46
C TRP A 347 -12.74 0.69 -19.57
N TYR A 348 -12.19 1.89 -19.38
CA TYR A 348 -12.18 2.90 -20.44
C TYR A 348 -11.41 2.45 -21.68
N MET A 349 -10.22 1.87 -21.51
CA MET A 349 -9.41 1.33 -22.61
C MET A 349 -10.10 0.17 -23.35
N GLN A 350 -10.96 -0.60 -22.67
CA GLN A 350 -11.80 -1.64 -23.29
C GLN A 350 -12.99 -1.05 -24.08
N GLY A 351 -13.16 0.27 -24.11
CA GLY A 351 -14.22 0.95 -24.84
C GLY A 351 -15.50 1.18 -24.04
N PHE A 352 -15.54 0.84 -22.75
CA PHE A 352 -16.72 1.11 -21.92
C PHE A 352 -16.84 2.60 -21.63
N ARG A 353 -18.06 3.14 -21.67
CA ARG A 353 -18.35 4.56 -21.41
C ARG A 353 -19.43 4.79 -20.35
N THR A 354 -20.28 3.79 -20.13
CA THR A 354 -21.43 3.89 -19.24
C THR A 354 -21.43 2.80 -18.18
N LEU A 355 -22.19 2.98 -17.10
CA LEU A 355 -22.41 1.92 -16.12
C LEU A 355 -23.11 0.70 -16.75
N GLU A 356 -23.92 0.92 -17.79
CA GLU A 356 -24.59 -0.16 -18.52
C GLU A 356 -23.62 -1.01 -19.33
N ASP A 357 -22.58 -0.40 -19.91
CA ASP A 357 -21.49 -1.16 -20.52
C ASP A 357 -20.82 -2.09 -19.50
N LEU A 358 -20.62 -1.61 -18.27
CA LEU A 358 -20.07 -2.45 -17.20
C LEU A 358 -20.98 -3.60 -16.83
N ARG A 359 -22.30 -3.36 -16.73
CA ARG A 359 -23.29 -4.41 -16.42
C ARG A 359 -23.34 -5.49 -17.49
N ALA A 360 -23.30 -5.09 -18.76
CA ALA A 360 -23.49 -5.99 -19.88
C ALA A 360 -22.21 -6.73 -20.30
N LYS A 361 -21.03 -6.09 -20.19
CA LYS A 361 -19.82 -6.53 -20.90
C LYS A 361 -18.59 -6.72 -19.99
N ALA A 362 -18.53 -6.06 -18.84
CA ALA A 362 -17.32 -6.10 -18.02
C ALA A 362 -17.23 -7.37 -17.17
N THR A 363 -16.02 -7.91 -17.05
CA THR A 363 -15.73 -8.94 -16.05
C THR A 363 -15.52 -8.28 -14.70
N LEU A 364 -16.51 -8.38 -13.81
CA LEU A 364 -16.52 -7.76 -12.48
C LEU A 364 -16.28 -8.78 -11.38
N THR A 365 -15.52 -8.38 -10.35
CA THR A 365 -15.43 -9.16 -9.11
C THR A 365 -16.77 -9.15 -8.35
N ARG A 366 -16.96 -10.06 -7.39
CA ARG A 366 -18.20 -10.13 -6.57
C ARG A 366 -18.56 -8.78 -5.95
N HIS A 367 -17.57 -8.12 -5.34
CA HIS A 367 -17.79 -6.85 -4.67
C HIS A 367 -17.98 -5.66 -5.65
N GLN A 368 -17.38 -5.71 -6.85
CA GLN A 368 -17.65 -4.72 -7.90
C GLN A 368 -19.07 -4.84 -8.44
N LYS A 369 -19.62 -6.07 -8.52
CA LYS A 369 -21.04 -6.28 -8.87
C LYS A 369 -21.97 -5.63 -7.86
N VAL A 370 -21.72 -5.84 -6.56
CA VAL A 370 -22.47 -5.15 -5.48
C VAL A 370 -22.33 -3.63 -5.61
N GLY A 371 -21.11 -3.15 -5.77
CA GLY A 371 -20.82 -1.72 -5.95
C GLY A 371 -21.52 -1.09 -7.16
N LEU A 372 -21.71 -1.85 -8.25
CA LEU A 372 -22.41 -1.40 -9.45
C LEU A 372 -23.93 -1.49 -9.32
N GLN A 373 -24.43 -2.50 -8.61
CA GLN A 373 -25.85 -2.68 -8.32
C GLN A 373 -26.37 -1.59 -7.38
N LEU A 374 -25.59 -1.23 -6.37
CA LEU A 374 -25.96 -0.26 -5.33
C LEU A 374 -25.30 1.12 -5.57
N TYR A 375 -24.89 1.41 -6.81
CA TYR A 375 -24.05 2.56 -7.15
C TYR A 375 -24.58 3.89 -6.59
N ASP A 376 -25.86 4.21 -6.83
CA ASP A 376 -26.46 5.49 -6.42
C ASP A 376 -26.58 5.59 -4.90
N ASP A 377 -26.97 4.51 -4.23
CA ASP A 377 -27.10 4.44 -2.78
C ASP A 377 -25.75 4.65 -2.10
N LEU A 378 -24.72 3.92 -2.53
CA LEU A 378 -23.38 3.94 -1.93
C LEU A 378 -22.61 5.24 -2.22
N ASN A 379 -22.91 5.95 -3.31
CA ASN A 379 -22.32 7.25 -3.61
C ASN A 379 -23.09 8.42 -2.97
N SER A 380 -24.32 8.19 -2.49
CA SER A 380 -25.09 9.23 -1.80
C SER A 380 -24.57 9.44 -0.36
N ARG A 381 -24.54 10.71 0.08
CA ARG A 381 -24.10 11.07 1.44
C ARG A 381 -25.07 10.53 2.50
N ILE A 382 -24.53 10.13 3.64
CA ILE A 382 -25.27 9.62 4.80
C ILE A 382 -25.49 10.77 5.79
N PRO A 383 -26.72 11.23 6.07
CA PRO A 383 -26.99 12.22 7.11
C PRO A 383 -26.51 11.75 8.48
N ARG A 384 -26.05 12.68 9.32
CA ARG A 384 -25.56 12.36 10.67
C ARG A 384 -26.59 11.61 11.52
N ALA A 385 -27.88 11.97 11.42
CA ALA A 385 -28.95 11.29 12.14
C ALA A 385 -29.08 9.81 11.73
N GLU A 386 -28.97 9.52 10.42
CA GLU A 386 -29.00 8.15 9.89
C GLU A 386 -27.77 7.34 10.37
N ALA A 387 -26.58 7.95 10.34
CA ALA A 387 -25.37 7.32 10.87
C ALA A 387 -25.49 6.97 12.38
N SER A 388 -26.15 7.84 13.16
CA SER A 388 -26.45 7.57 14.57
C SER A 388 -27.40 6.38 14.76
N GLN A 389 -28.40 6.23 13.89
CA GLN A 389 -29.32 5.09 13.93
C GLN A 389 -28.61 3.78 13.58
N ILE A 390 -27.73 3.80 12.57
CA ILE A 390 -26.87 2.66 12.22
C ILE A 390 -26.00 2.26 13.42
N HIS A 391 -25.38 3.23 14.10
CA HIS A 391 -24.58 2.96 15.31
C HIS A 391 -25.40 2.36 16.44
N GLN A 392 -26.59 2.90 16.72
CA GLN A 392 -27.50 2.36 17.73
C GLN A 392 -27.86 0.89 17.46
N PHE A 393 -28.11 0.54 16.20
CA PHE A 393 -28.38 -0.85 15.81
C PHE A 393 -27.18 -1.77 16.08
N VAL A 394 -25.97 -1.33 15.72
CA VAL A 394 -24.73 -2.08 15.99
C VAL A 394 -24.52 -2.23 17.50
N GLN A 395 -24.70 -1.15 18.27
CA GLN A 395 -24.58 -1.14 19.72
C GLN A 395 -25.57 -2.10 20.39
N GLN A 396 -26.82 -2.12 19.94
CA GLN A 396 -27.82 -3.07 20.43
C GLN A 396 -27.38 -4.52 20.16
N CYS A 397 -26.93 -4.81 18.93
CA CYS A 397 -26.47 -6.15 18.59
C CYS A 397 -25.23 -6.57 19.39
N CYS A 398 -24.32 -5.64 19.72
CA CYS A 398 -23.23 -5.88 20.64
C CYS A 398 -23.74 -6.23 22.05
N GLY A 399 -24.68 -5.46 22.60
CA GLY A 399 -25.27 -5.71 23.92
C GLY A 399 -25.99 -7.05 24.05
N GLU A 400 -26.61 -7.54 22.98
CA GLU A 400 -27.22 -8.88 22.91
C GLU A 400 -26.19 -10.02 22.94
N ILE A 401 -24.96 -9.76 22.50
CA ILE A 401 -23.90 -10.77 22.44
C ILE A 401 -23.13 -10.85 23.75
N ARG A 402 -22.78 -9.68 24.29
CA ARG A 402 -22.00 -9.57 25.52
C ARG A 402 -22.20 -8.20 26.15
N THR A 403 -22.50 -8.18 27.45
CA THR A 403 -22.58 -6.96 28.24
C THR A 403 -21.19 -6.33 28.40
N GLY A 404 -21.13 -5.01 28.53
CA GLY A 404 -19.86 -4.28 28.75
C GLY A 404 -19.03 -3.99 27.50
N LEU A 405 -19.46 -4.43 26.31
CA LEU A 405 -18.83 -4.02 25.05
C LEU A 405 -18.96 -2.50 24.84
N LEU A 406 -17.85 -1.87 24.47
CA LEU A 406 -17.82 -0.47 24.05
C LEU A 406 -17.92 -0.39 22.54
N THR A 407 -18.73 0.55 22.04
CA THR A 407 -18.85 0.84 20.61
C THR A 407 -18.70 2.33 20.35
N GLU A 408 -17.86 2.70 19.38
CA GLU A 408 -17.58 4.10 19.05
C GLU A 408 -17.63 4.33 17.55
N VAL A 409 -18.40 5.34 17.11
CA VAL A 409 -18.42 5.75 15.71
C VAL A 409 -17.22 6.63 15.42
N CYS A 410 -16.48 6.32 14.37
CA CYS A 410 -15.26 6.99 13.98
C CYS A 410 -15.46 7.85 12.72
N GLY A 411 -14.40 8.03 11.93
CA GLY A 411 -14.44 8.70 10.64
C GLY A 411 -14.94 10.13 10.71
N SER A 412 -15.59 10.56 9.63
CA SER A 412 -16.14 11.91 9.52
C SER A 412 -17.25 12.21 10.54
N TYR A 413 -17.91 11.18 11.07
CA TYR A 413 -18.91 11.35 12.13
C TYR A 413 -18.26 11.87 13.41
N ARG A 414 -17.16 11.24 13.87
CA ARG A 414 -16.45 11.67 15.08
C ARG A 414 -15.79 13.04 14.94
N ARG A 415 -15.41 13.42 13.70
CA ARG A 415 -14.91 14.78 13.38
C ARG A 415 -16.01 15.84 13.25
N GLY A 416 -17.27 15.49 13.49
CA GLY A 416 -18.38 16.46 13.56
C GLY A 416 -18.99 16.87 12.22
N ARG A 417 -18.82 16.09 11.14
CA ARG A 417 -19.45 16.40 9.85
C ARG A 417 -20.96 16.12 9.90
N ASP A 418 -21.74 16.95 9.19
CA ASP A 418 -23.21 16.81 9.07
C ASP A 418 -23.62 15.63 8.19
N THR A 419 -22.73 15.22 7.28
CA THR A 419 -22.92 14.04 6.45
C THR A 419 -21.63 13.21 6.34
N CYS A 420 -21.78 11.89 6.24
CA CYS A 420 -20.70 10.91 6.16
C CYS A 420 -20.70 10.21 4.78
N GLY A 421 -19.58 9.59 4.41
CA GLY A 421 -19.48 8.75 3.20
C GLY A 421 -19.70 7.25 3.47
N ASP A 422 -19.60 6.86 4.73
CA ASP A 422 -19.67 5.54 5.32
C ASP A 422 -19.84 5.71 6.83
N VAL A 423 -20.17 4.62 7.53
CA VAL A 423 -20.20 4.56 8.98
C VAL A 423 -19.10 3.60 9.45
N ASP A 424 -18.14 4.10 10.20
CA ASP A 424 -17.07 3.30 10.80
C ASP A 424 -17.38 3.07 12.28
N VAL A 425 -17.51 1.81 12.72
CA VAL A 425 -17.79 1.48 14.13
C VAL A 425 -16.65 0.64 14.70
N LEU A 426 -15.96 1.18 15.71
CA LEU A 426 -15.03 0.43 16.54
C LEU A 426 -15.78 -0.29 17.65
N VAL A 427 -15.35 -1.50 17.96
CA VAL A 427 -15.88 -2.34 19.04
C VAL A 427 -14.72 -2.89 19.87
N THR A 428 -14.83 -2.82 21.19
CA THR A 428 -13.85 -3.40 22.12
C THR A 428 -14.51 -3.80 23.43
N HIS A 429 -13.75 -4.39 24.36
CA HIS A 429 -14.19 -4.63 25.72
C HIS A 429 -13.10 -4.23 26.73
N PRO A 430 -13.41 -3.44 27.78
CA PRO A 430 -12.42 -2.90 28.73
C PRO A 430 -11.57 -3.94 29.48
N ASP A 431 -12.08 -5.15 29.65
CA ASP A 431 -11.34 -6.26 30.30
C ASP A 431 -10.19 -6.83 29.45
N GLY A 432 -10.01 -6.37 28.21
CA GLY A 432 -8.96 -6.81 27.30
C GLY A 432 -9.18 -8.19 26.65
N HIS A 433 -10.22 -8.94 27.00
CA HIS A 433 -10.42 -10.33 26.55
C HIS A 433 -11.83 -10.61 26.01
N SER A 434 -12.86 -9.96 26.55
CA SER A 434 -14.25 -10.15 26.16
C SER A 434 -14.61 -9.55 24.79
N HIS A 435 -13.67 -8.95 24.08
CA HIS A 435 -13.84 -8.64 22.66
C HIS A 435 -13.65 -9.89 21.77
N GLU A 436 -12.94 -10.92 22.26
CA GLU A 436 -12.64 -12.13 21.52
C GLU A 436 -13.93 -12.90 21.16
N GLY A 437 -14.01 -13.34 19.90
CA GLY A 437 -15.14 -14.09 19.35
C GLY A 437 -16.41 -13.26 19.08
N VAL A 438 -16.43 -11.97 19.42
CA VAL A 438 -17.58 -11.08 19.20
C VAL A 438 -17.83 -10.85 17.71
N PHE A 439 -16.77 -10.64 16.92
CA PHE A 439 -16.87 -10.26 15.52
C PHE A 439 -17.77 -11.18 14.68
N ARG A 440 -17.51 -12.49 14.69
CA ARG A 440 -18.30 -13.45 13.90
C ARG A 440 -19.76 -13.52 14.36
N LYS A 441 -20.00 -13.50 15.68
CA LYS A 441 -21.36 -13.49 16.26
C LYS A 441 -22.12 -12.23 15.90
N LEU A 442 -21.45 -11.08 15.91
CA LEU A 442 -22.02 -9.78 15.58
C LEU A 442 -22.45 -9.72 14.11
N LEU A 443 -21.58 -10.13 13.19
CA LEU A 443 -21.93 -10.19 11.77
C LEU A 443 -23.06 -11.18 11.50
N ALA A 444 -23.05 -12.36 12.12
CA ALA A 444 -24.13 -13.34 11.98
C ALA A 444 -25.46 -12.80 12.52
N ASN A 445 -25.48 -12.16 13.69
CA ASN A 445 -26.68 -11.56 14.27
C ASN A 445 -27.27 -10.49 13.32
N MET A 446 -26.44 -9.56 12.85
CA MET A 446 -26.92 -8.49 11.95
C MET A 446 -27.37 -9.01 10.58
N LYS A 447 -26.74 -10.07 10.04
CA LYS A 447 -27.22 -10.75 8.83
C LYS A 447 -28.56 -11.44 9.05
N ASN A 448 -28.73 -12.15 10.17
CA ASN A 448 -29.99 -12.82 10.50
C ASN A 448 -31.15 -11.83 10.68
N LYS A 449 -30.85 -10.62 11.16
CA LYS A 449 -31.82 -9.51 11.26
C LYS A 449 -32.07 -8.79 9.92
N GLY A 450 -31.41 -9.20 8.84
CA GLY A 450 -31.51 -8.56 7.51
C GLY A 450 -30.89 -7.16 7.44
N PHE A 451 -30.11 -6.76 8.46
CA PHE A 451 -29.49 -5.43 8.51
C PHE A 451 -28.25 -5.34 7.64
N LEU A 452 -27.40 -6.36 7.65
CA LEU A 452 -26.30 -6.50 6.69
C LEU A 452 -26.82 -7.17 5.41
N THR A 453 -26.75 -6.47 4.29
CA THR A 453 -27.29 -6.94 3.01
C THR A 453 -26.22 -7.57 2.14
N ASP A 454 -24.99 -7.02 2.15
CA ASP A 454 -23.90 -7.45 1.28
C ASP A 454 -22.52 -7.32 1.95
N ASP A 455 -21.61 -8.22 1.57
CA ASP A 455 -20.21 -8.18 2.00
C ASP A 455 -19.33 -7.57 0.89
N LEU A 456 -18.62 -6.48 1.17
CA LEU A 456 -17.71 -5.84 0.22
C LEU A 456 -16.30 -6.45 0.31
N VAL A 457 -15.85 -6.80 1.51
CA VAL A 457 -14.64 -7.59 1.74
C VAL A 457 -15.00 -8.81 2.59
N THR A 458 -14.53 -9.99 2.18
CA THR A 458 -14.64 -11.22 2.97
C THR A 458 -13.70 -11.12 4.16
N GLN A 459 -14.22 -11.36 5.37
CA GLN A 459 -13.54 -11.27 6.68
C GLN A 459 -12.00 -11.33 6.60
N GLU A 460 -11.34 -10.22 6.92
CA GLU A 460 -9.89 -10.19 7.08
C GLU A 460 -9.54 -10.58 8.51
N ASP A 461 -8.76 -11.65 8.66
CA ASP A 461 -8.18 -12.07 9.93
C ASP A 461 -6.79 -11.42 10.06
N ASN A 462 -6.76 -10.20 10.61
CA ASN A 462 -5.52 -9.44 10.86
C ASN A 462 -5.03 -9.69 12.30
N GLY A 463 -5.08 -10.94 12.76
CA GLY A 463 -4.70 -11.31 14.12
C GLY A 463 -5.79 -10.95 15.14
N SER A 464 -5.41 -10.21 16.20
CA SER A 464 -6.35 -9.77 17.25
C SER A 464 -7.36 -8.72 16.76
N GLN A 465 -7.03 -8.00 15.68
CA GLN A 465 -7.94 -7.06 15.05
C GLN A 465 -8.71 -7.74 13.92
N GLN A 466 -10.03 -7.59 13.94
CA GLN A 466 -10.92 -8.16 12.92
C GLN A 466 -11.71 -7.04 12.26
N LYS A 467 -11.64 -6.97 10.93
CA LYS A 467 -12.25 -5.90 10.12
C LYS A 467 -13.28 -6.46 9.15
N TYR A 468 -14.43 -5.82 9.12
CA TYR A 468 -15.51 -6.09 8.18
C TYR A 468 -15.81 -4.83 7.38
N LEU A 469 -15.95 -4.97 6.07
CA LEU A 469 -16.40 -3.91 5.18
C LEU A 469 -17.62 -4.45 4.44
N GLY A 470 -18.76 -3.82 4.65
CA GLY A 470 -20.02 -4.31 4.12
C GLY A 470 -21.01 -3.22 3.80
N VAL A 471 -22.22 -3.68 3.51
CA VAL A 471 -23.37 -2.85 3.22
C VAL A 471 -24.45 -3.19 4.23
N CYS A 472 -25.00 -2.15 4.83
CA CYS A 472 -26.16 -2.24 5.71
C CYS A 472 -27.35 -1.47 5.16
N LYS A 473 -28.54 -1.79 5.64
CA LYS A 473 -29.77 -1.07 5.34
C LYS A 473 -30.63 -1.04 6.59
N LEU A 474 -31.02 0.15 7.02
CA LEU A 474 -32.02 0.31 8.10
C LEU A 474 -33.37 -0.25 7.62
N PRO A 475 -34.24 -0.74 8.52
CA PRO A 475 -35.56 -1.21 8.14
C PRO A 475 -36.44 -0.05 7.63
N GLY A 476 -37.22 -0.29 6.57
CA GLY A 476 -38.19 0.66 6.02
C GLY A 476 -38.12 0.78 4.49
N PRO A 477 -39.23 1.15 3.83
CA PRO A 477 -39.33 1.15 2.37
C PRO A 477 -38.41 2.17 1.70
N ASP A 478 -38.19 3.33 2.32
CA ASP A 478 -37.43 4.46 1.74
C ASP A 478 -36.00 4.59 2.30
N THR A 479 -35.47 3.50 2.86
CA THR A 479 -34.10 3.45 3.37
C THR A 479 -33.12 3.07 2.27
N LYS A 480 -31.89 3.59 2.36
CA LYS A 480 -30.82 3.35 1.40
C LYS A 480 -29.82 2.35 1.91
N HIS A 481 -29.14 1.68 0.99
CA HIS A 481 -27.98 0.87 1.32
C HIS A 481 -26.79 1.76 1.67
N ARG A 482 -26.20 1.55 2.83
CA ARG A 482 -25.09 2.35 3.36
C ARG A 482 -23.87 1.47 3.59
N ARG A 483 -22.68 2.02 3.31
CA ARG A 483 -21.43 1.35 3.69
C ARG A 483 -21.25 1.38 5.21
N LEU A 484 -20.90 0.23 5.77
CA LEU A 484 -20.64 0.04 7.19
C LEU A 484 -19.36 -0.75 7.37
N ASP A 485 -18.40 -0.14 8.07
CA ASP A 485 -17.15 -0.76 8.45
C ASP A 485 -17.21 -1.07 9.95
N ILE A 486 -16.92 -2.32 10.32
CA ILE A 486 -16.89 -2.76 11.72
C ILE A 486 -15.51 -3.29 12.04
N ILE A 487 -14.92 -2.74 13.10
CA ILE A 487 -13.57 -3.08 13.51
C ILE A 487 -13.61 -3.50 14.98
N VAL A 488 -13.31 -4.77 15.25
CA VAL A 488 -13.17 -5.28 16.62
C VAL A 488 -11.70 -5.30 16.98
N VAL A 489 -11.34 -4.67 18.11
CA VAL A 489 -9.95 -4.54 18.57
C VAL A 489 -9.80 -4.93 20.05
N PRO A 490 -8.63 -5.43 20.46
CA PRO A 490 -8.30 -5.55 21.88
C PRO A 490 -8.25 -4.16 22.53
N TYR A 491 -8.52 -4.09 23.84
CA TYR A 491 -8.62 -2.82 24.55
C TYR A 491 -7.31 -2.02 24.53
N SER A 492 -6.17 -2.70 24.55
CA SER A 492 -4.84 -2.09 24.43
C SER A 492 -4.61 -1.36 23.10
N GLU A 493 -5.32 -1.74 22.04
CA GLU A 493 -5.27 -1.12 20.71
C GLU A 493 -6.37 -0.08 20.51
N PHE A 494 -7.31 0.06 21.47
CA PHE A 494 -8.52 0.86 21.27
C PHE A 494 -8.23 2.33 20.99
N ALA A 495 -7.36 2.99 21.76
CA ALA A 495 -7.04 4.39 21.53
C ALA A 495 -6.22 4.64 20.24
N PRO A 496 -5.19 3.85 19.90
CA PRO A 496 -4.52 3.92 18.59
C PRO A 496 -5.47 3.69 17.41
N ALA A 497 -6.37 2.71 17.52
CA ALA A 497 -7.39 2.43 16.52
C ALA A 497 -8.37 3.60 16.41
N MET A 498 -8.86 4.14 17.53
CA MET A 498 -9.75 5.30 17.55
C MET A 498 -9.10 6.51 16.87
N LEU A 499 -7.83 6.80 17.16
CA LEU A 499 -7.07 7.86 16.48
C LEU A 499 -7.01 7.61 14.96
N TYR A 500 -6.65 6.38 14.56
CA TYR A 500 -6.53 5.98 13.16
C TYR A 500 -7.87 6.12 12.42
N PHE A 501 -8.93 5.47 12.91
CA PHE A 501 -10.21 5.46 12.20
C PHE A 501 -10.95 6.80 12.31
N THR A 502 -10.61 7.65 13.28
CA THR A 502 -11.11 9.04 13.31
C THR A 502 -10.58 9.88 12.16
N GLY A 503 -9.29 9.74 11.80
CA GLY A 503 -8.68 10.55 10.75
C GLY A 503 -8.57 12.06 11.09
N SER A 504 -8.45 12.96 10.10
CA SER A 504 -8.51 12.71 8.65
C SER A 504 -7.32 11.90 8.10
N ALA A 505 -7.44 11.43 6.86
CA ALA A 505 -6.35 10.79 6.11
C ALA A 505 -5.03 11.57 6.17
N HIS A 506 -5.14 12.89 6.01
CA HIS A 506 -3.99 13.79 6.00
C HIS A 506 -3.43 13.98 7.41
N PHE A 507 -4.31 14.14 8.42
CA PHE A 507 -3.91 14.21 9.83
C PHE A 507 -3.13 12.96 10.27
N ASN A 508 -3.65 11.76 9.97
CA ASN A 508 -3.00 10.50 10.29
C ASN A 508 -1.63 10.37 9.62
N ARG A 509 -1.53 10.72 8.33
CA ARG A 509 -0.26 10.71 7.60
C ARG A 509 0.75 11.65 8.25
N SER A 510 0.30 12.84 8.65
CA SER A 510 1.12 13.81 9.36
C SER A 510 1.64 13.26 10.70
N MET A 511 0.76 12.64 11.50
CA MET A 511 1.12 12.01 12.78
C MET A 511 2.16 10.90 12.60
N ARG A 512 1.98 10.00 11.62
CA ARG A 512 2.92 8.90 11.35
C ARG A 512 4.28 9.38 10.85
N LEU A 513 4.29 10.44 10.02
CA LEU A 513 5.53 11.06 9.57
C LEU A 513 6.28 11.71 10.73
N LEU A 514 5.59 12.42 11.62
CA LEU A 514 6.20 12.98 12.83
C LEU A 514 6.76 11.86 13.72
N ALA A 515 5.98 10.81 14.01
CA ALA A 515 6.45 9.66 14.77
C ALA A 515 7.73 9.06 14.16
N THR A 516 7.78 8.91 12.84
CA THR A 516 8.97 8.43 12.14
C THR A 516 10.18 9.34 12.34
N LYS A 517 10.00 10.67 12.36
CA LYS A 517 11.07 11.63 12.67
C LYS A 517 11.55 11.57 14.11
N LEU A 518 10.73 11.08 15.03
CA LEU A 518 11.05 10.87 16.44
C LEU A 518 11.62 9.47 16.73
N GLY A 519 11.95 8.67 15.70
CA GLY A 519 12.41 7.29 15.90
C GLY A 519 11.31 6.35 16.41
N MET A 520 10.04 6.69 16.12
CA MET A 520 8.87 5.93 16.53
C MET A 520 8.12 5.35 15.32
N SER A 521 7.15 4.48 15.57
CA SER A 521 6.20 3.97 14.57
C SER A 521 4.80 3.98 15.15
N LEU A 522 3.91 4.78 14.54
CA LEU A 522 2.49 4.84 14.89
C LEU A 522 1.67 4.04 13.85
N SER A 523 0.79 3.17 14.34
CA SER A 523 -0.25 2.48 13.55
C SER A 523 -1.55 2.39 14.35
N GLU A 524 -2.59 1.83 13.75
CA GLU A 524 -3.86 1.46 14.40
C GLU A 524 -3.68 0.48 15.57
N HIS A 525 -2.57 -0.25 15.60
CA HIS A 525 -2.24 -1.23 16.64
C HIS A 525 -1.41 -0.66 17.79
N GLY A 526 -0.96 0.60 17.70
CA GLY A 526 -0.16 1.19 18.77
C GLY A 526 0.93 2.15 18.31
N LEU A 527 1.60 2.72 19.31
CA LEU A 527 2.79 3.54 19.14
C LEU A 527 4.01 2.79 19.66
N ARG A 528 5.03 2.63 18.83
CA ARG A 528 6.29 1.97 19.20
C ARG A 528 7.45 2.96 19.23
N ALA A 529 8.23 2.96 20.30
CA ALA A 529 9.47 3.72 20.44
C ALA A 529 10.69 2.91 20.03
N ASN A 530 11.84 3.58 19.86
CA ASN A 530 13.13 2.95 19.57
C ASN A 530 13.12 2.13 18.27
N VAL A 531 12.39 2.62 17.27
CA VAL A 531 12.30 2.02 15.93
C VAL A 531 13.48 2.49 15.10
N VAL A 532 14.41 1.58 14.79
CA VAL A 532 15.58 1.86 13.97
C VAL A 532 15.24 1.61 12.51
N ARG A 533 15.66 2.53 11.63
CA ARG A 533 15.35 2.46 10.19
C ARG A 533 16.59 2.70 9.34
N LYS A 534 16.64 2.04 8.19
CA LYS A 534 17.58 2.33 7.09
C LYS A 534 16.78 2.79 5.88
N GLY A 535 16.72 4.10 5.66
CA GLY A 535 15.77 4.67 4.71
C GLY A 535 14.33 4.40 5.16
N ASN A 536 13.55 3.71 4.32
CA ASN A 536 12.17 3.34 4.62
C ASN A 536 12.03 2.03 5.42
N GLU A 537 13.07 1.20 5.39
CA GLU A 537 13.04 -0.14 5.95
C GLU A 537 13.16 -0.08 7.48
N LYS A 538 12.23 -0.72 8.20
CA LYS A 538 12.32 -0.91 9.66
C LYS A 538 13.29 -2.06 9.93
N LEU A 539 14.39 -1.75 10.62
CA LEU A 539 15.35 -2.75 11.08
C LEU A 539 14.94 -3.37 12.42
N THR A 540 14.28 -2.58 13.27
CA THR A 540 13.72 -3.06 14.55
C THR A 540 12.24 -2.69 14.65
N ALA A 541 11.45 -3.56 15.31
CA ALA A 541 10.04 -3.28 15.56
C ALA A 541 9.84 -2.20 16.64
N GLY A 542 10.83 -2.02 17.53
CA GLY A 542 10.74 -1.11 18.67
C GLY A 542 9.87 -1.65 19.81
N CYS A 543 9.81 -0.90 20.90
CA CYS A 543 9.06 -1.23 22.11
C CYS A 543 7.67 -0.58 22.06
N LEU A 544 6.61 -1.36 22.31
CA LEU A 544 5.25 -0.83 22.39
C LEU A 544 5.15 0.10 23.61
N LEU A 545 4.63 1.30 23.39
CA LEU A 545 4.33 2.25 24.44
C LEU A 545 2.90 2.05 24.93
N GLU A 546 2.68 2.29 26.21
CA GLU A 546 1.34 2.32 26.78
C GLU A 546 0.58 3.54 26.25
N THR A 547 -0.56 3.26 25.59
CA THR A 547 -1.40 4.27 24.96
C THR A 547 -2.88 4.05 25.31
N LEU A 548 -3.25 4.21 26.59
CA LEU A 548 -4.62 3.98 27.06
C LEU A 548 -5.65 4.99 26.51
N THR A 549 -5.19 6.18 26.12
CA THR A 549 -6.03 7.28 25.62
C THR A 549 -5.41 7.92 24.37
N GLU A 550 -6.20 8.63 23.55
CA GLU A 550 -5.62 9.35 22.41
C GLU A 550 -4.61 10.39 22.92
N GLU A 551 -4.92 11.10 23.99
CA GLU A 551 -4.06 12.08 24.67
C GLU A 551 -2.68 11.53 25.01
N SER A 552 -2.59 10.26 25.42
CA SER A 552 -1.31 9.61 25.69
C SER A 552 -0.43 9.48 24.44
N ILE A 553 -1.02 9.21 23.28
CA ILE A 553 -0.31 9.18 21.99
C ILE A 553 0.22 10.58 21.64
N PHE A 554 -0.59 11.62 21.82
CA PHE A 554 -0.17 13.00 21.60
C PHE A 554 0.98 13.38 22.53
N ARG A 555 0.91 12.99 23.81
CA ARG A 555 1.97 13.24 24.80
C ARG A 555 3.30 12.58 24.40
N HIS A 556 3.28 11.31 23.98
CA HIS A 556 4.49 10.62 23.50
C HIS A 556 5.09 11.29 22.26
N LEU A 557 4.24 11.86 21.39
CA LEU A 557 4.67 12.64 20.22
C LEU A 557 4.96 14.12 20.55
N SER A 558 4.88 14.49 21.85
CA SER A 558 5.05 15.85 22.36
C SER A 558 4.11 16.89 21.73
N LEU A 559 2.95 16.47 21.24
CA LEU A 559 1.95 17.34 20.63
C LEU A 559 0.91 17.81 21.64
N PRO A 560 0.37 19.04 21.50
CA PRO A 560 -0.87 19.40 22.18
C PRO A 560 -2.01 18.51 21.65
N TYR A 561 -2.85 18.02 22.56
CA TYR A 561 -3.98 17.19 22.17
C TYR A 561 -4.93 17.96 21.25
N GLN A 562 -5.28 17.34 20.12
CA GLN A 562 -6.26 17.87 19.18
C GLN A 562 -7.56 17.09 19.32
N GLN A 563 -8.66 17.80 19.61
CA GLN A 563 -9.99 17.21 19.65
C GLN A 563 -10.36 16.65 18.27
N PRO A 564 -11.19 15.61 18.16
CA PRO A 564 -11.56 15.02 16.86
C PRO A 564 -12.08 16.03 15.83
N VAL A 565 -12.86 17.02 16.28
CA VAL A 565 -13.41 18.09 15.43
C VAL A 565 -12.34 19.01 14.84
N ASP A 566 -11.14 19.03 15.41
CA ASP A 566 -10.00 19.86 14.99
C ASP A 566 -9.01 19.08 14.10
N ARG A 567 -9.37 17.87 13.64
CA ARG A 567 -8.50 16.99 12.84
C ARG A 567 -8.86 16.94 11.35
N ASP A 568 -9.78 17.80 10.89
CA ASP A 568 -10.23 17.83 9.48
C ASP A 568 -9.30 18.71 8.63
N HIS A 569 -8.05 18.27 8.51
CA HIS A 569 -6.99 18.91 7.70
C HIS A 569 -6.96 18.44 6.26
#